data_AF-A0A444WH07-F1
#
_entry.id   AF-A0A444WH07-F1
#
_cell.length_a   1.000
_cell.length_b   1.000
_cell.length_c   1.000
_cell.angle_alpha   90.00
_cell.angle_beta   90.00
_cell.angle_gamma   90.00
#
_symmetry.space_group_name_H-M   'P 1'
#
loop_
_entity.id
_entity.type
_entity.pdbx_description
1 polymer ?
#
loop_
_entity_poly.entity_id
_entity_poly.type
_entity_poly.pdbx_seq_one_letter_code
_entity_poly.pdbx_strand_id
1 'polypeptide(L)'
;MESKLGNPAPLGLMGFAMTTILLNIHNIGFFPLSSVILSMGICYGGLAQIIAGILSFKKGNTFAGTAFTSYGFFWLSLVTVWLLPGLNMEVAQATPPDFLGWYLALWGIFTAFLWVGTFGKSKVQQFVFLSLTILFFLLSISLWTGNGTIHKIAGVVGVICGSSAFYLAMAELLEEVKGKRVLPY
;
A
#
# COMPACT_ATOMS: atom_id res chain seq x y z
N MET A 1 31.72 -9.29 16.11
CA MET A 1 30.81 -8.13 16.19
C MET A 1 29.69 -8.40 15.20
N GLU A 2 28.51 -8.79 15.66
CA GLU A 2 27.37 -8.98 14.75
C GLU A 2 27.07 -7.67 14.05
N SER A 3 27.05 -7.65 12.72
CA SER A 3 26.74 -6.43 11.96
C SER A 3 25.29 -6.04 12.24
N LYS A 4 25.07 -4.86 12.83
CA LYS A 4 23.72 -4.31 13.00
C LYS A 4 23.11 -4.05 11.63
N LEU A 5 22.11 -4.85 11.25
CA LEU A 5 21.36 -4.66 10.00
C LEU A 5 20.56 -3.35 10.07
N GLY A 6 20.60 -2.55 9.00
CA GLY A 6 19.81 -1.30 8.88
C GLY A 6 18.30 -1.56 8.92
N ASN A 7 17.48 -0.56 9.26
CA ASN A 7 16.02 -0.71 9.26
C ASN A 7 15.41 -0.62 7.84
N PRO A 8 14.78 -1.69 7.31
CA PRO A 8 14.15 -1.65 6.00
C PRO A 8 12.75 -1.01 6.01
N ALA A 9 12.15 -0.74 7.17
CA ALA A 9 10.78 -0.26 7.26
C ALA A 9 10.52 1.08 6.56
N PRO A 10 11.40 2.09 6.65
CA PRO A 10 11.24 3.33 5.88
C PRO A 10 11.15 3.10 4.37
N LEU A 11 11.94 2.17 3.82
CA LEU A 11 11.89 1.83 2.38
C LEU A 11 10.53 1.26 2.00
N GLY A 12 10.04 0.28 2.78
CA GLY A 12 8.75 -0.37 2.51
C GLY A 12 7.59 0.61 2.63
N LEU A 13 7.60 1.47 3.66
CA LEU A 13 6.58 2.49 3.86
C LEU A 13 6.60 3.56 2.76
N MET A 14 7.77 3.97 2.26
CA MET A 14 7.85 4.95 1.17
C MET A 14 7.37 4.39 -0.17
N GLY A 15 7.72 3.13 -0.48
CA GLY A 15 7.19 2.41 -1.63
C GLY A 15 5.67 2.39 -1.64
N PHE A 16 5.08 2.01 -0.51
CA PHE A 16 3.64 2.05 -0.30
C PHE A 16 3.07 3.47 -0.41
N ALA A 17 3.63 4.42 0.34
CA ALA A 17 3.08 5.76 0.52
C ALA A 17 2.98 6.52 -0.80
N MET A 18 4.08 6.61 -1.54
CA MET A 18 4.12 7.39 -2.79
C MET A 18 3.19 6.78 -3.84
N THR A 19 3.21 5.46 -3.99
CA THR A 19 2.36 4.76 -4.96
C THR A 19 0.87 4.89 -4.60
N THR A 20 0.55 4.81 -3.31
CA THR A 20 -0.82 5.01 -2.79
C THR A 20 -1.31 6.42 -3.05
N ILE A 21 -0.50 7.45 -2.78
CA ILE A 21 -0.87 8.85 -3.03
C ILE A 21 -1.17 9.05 -4.52
N LEU A 22 -0.29 8.59 -5.41
CA LEU A 22 -0.44 8.77 -6.85
C LEU A 22 -1.69 8.07 -7.41
N LEU A 23 -1.94 6.82 -7.00
CA LEU A 23 -3.16 6.10 -7.39
C LEU A 23 -4.41 6.85 -6.91
N ASN A 24 -4.38 7.40 -5.71
CA ASN A 24 -5.58 7.99 -5.13
C ASN A 24 -5.84 9.43 -5.59
N ILE A 25 -4.83 10.17 -6.04
CA ILE A 25 -5.01 11.40 -6.82
C ILE A 25 -5.78 11.08 -8.12
N HIS A 26 -5.48 9.95 -8.77
CA HIS A 26 -6.26 9.47 -9.91
C HIS A 26 -7.70 9.11 -9.50
N ASN A 27 -7.90 8.37 -8.41
CA ASN A 27 -9.25 7.99 -7.94
C ASN A 27 -10.14 9.20 -7.58
N ILE A 28 -9.55 10.32 -7.14
CA ILE A 28 -10.27 11.60 -6.93
C ILE A 28 -10.77 12.20 -8.26
N GLY A 29 -10.11 11.88 -9.37
CA GLY A 29 -10.43 12.34 -10.71
C GLY A 29 -9.56 13.50 -11.21
N PHE A 30 -8.42 13.77 -10.57
CA PHE A 30 -7.52 14.85 -11.02
C PHE A 30 -6.71 14.48 -12.26
N PHE A 31 -6.35 13.20 -12.40
CA PHE A 31 -5.61 12.70 -13.56
C PHE A 31 -6.17 11.35 -14.00
N PRO A 32 -6.09 11.01 -15.30
CA PRO A 32 -6.37 9.65 -15.76
C PRO A 32 -5.32 8.66 -15.23
N LEU A 33 -5.64 7.36 -15.27
CA LEU A 33 -4.66 6.31 -15.03
C LEU A 33 -3.58 6.43 -16.11
N SER A 34 -2.32 6.50 -15.71
CA SER A 34 -1.20 6.75 -16.62
C SER A 34 0.02 5.94 -16.23
N SER A 35 1.06 5.99 -17.07
CA SER A 35 2.32 5.27 -16.88
C SER A 35 2.96 5.52 -15.52
N VAL A 36 2.79 6.70 -14.92
CA VAL A 36 3.34 7.02 -13.59
C VAL A 36 2.87 6.03 -12.53
N ILE A 37 1.57 5.69 -12.51
CA ILE A 37 1.00 4.78 -11.51
C ILE A 37 1.48 3.34 -11.76
N LEU A 38 1.54 2.92 -13.03
CA LEU A 38 2.04 1.60 -13.40
C LEU A 38 3.52 1.44 -13.05
N SER A 39 4.35 2.44 -13.40
CA SER A 39 5.78 2.44 -13.08
C SER A 39 6.04 2.44 -11.59
N MET A 40 5.29 3.21 -10.80
CA MET A 40 5.42 3.22 -9.35
C MET A 40 4.94 1.91 -8.72
N GLY A 41 3.84 1.34 -9.22
CA GLY A 41 3.33 0.02 -8.81
C GLY A 41 4.33 -1.10 -9.09
N ILE A 42 5.09 -1.02 -10.20
CA ILE A 42 6.14 -2.01 -10.50
C ILE A 42 7.38 -1.76 -9.62
N CYS A 43 7.96 -0.57 -9.72
CA CYS A 43 9.31 -0.33 -9.21
C CYS A 43 9.35 -0.11 -7.70
N TYR A 44 8.42 0.68 -7.16
CA TYR A 44 8.55 1.19 -5.79
C TYR A 44 7.50 0.61 -4.84
N GLY A 45 6.22 0.78 -5.16
CA GLY A 45 5.13 0.06 -4.48
C GLY A 45 5.30 -1.45 -4.59
N GLY A 46 5.82 -1.96 -5.70
CA GLY A 46 6.07 -3.38 -5.92
C GLY A 46 7.43 -3.85 -5.42
N LEU A 47 8.44 -3.79 -6.29
CA LEU A 47 9.74 -4.43 -6.07
C LEU A 47 10.49 -3.93 -4.84
N ALA A 48 10.60 -2.61 -4.65
CA ALA A 48 11.29 -2.06 -3.47
C ALA A 48 10.59 -2.45 -2.16
N GLN A 49 9.25 -2.49 -2.16
CA GLN A 49 8.47 -2.90 -1.00
C GLN A 49 8.64 -4.40 -0.69
N ILE A 50 8.70 -5.27 -1.71
CA ILE A 50 9.03 -6.70 -1.55
C ILE A 50 10.42 -6.85 -0.93
N ILE A 51 11.43 -6.12 -1.43
CA ILE A 51 12.78 -6.15 -0.88
C ILE A 51 12.78 -5.74 0.60
N ALA A 52 12.06 -4.67 0.96
CA ALA A 52 11.92 -4.23 2.35
C ALA A 52 11.28 -5.32 3.24
N GLY A 53 10.29 -6.06 2.71
CA GLY A 53 9.68 -7.19 3.40
C GLY A 53 10.64 -8.35 3.64
N ILE A 54 11.38 -8.77 2.61
CA ILE A 54 12.41 -9.83 2.73
C ILE A 54 13.49 -9.44 3.75
N LEU A 55 13.95 -8.19 3.72
CA LEU A 55 14.92 -7.68 4.71
C LEU A 55 14.32 -7.61 6.12
N SER A 56 13.02 -7.35 6.25
CA SER A 56 12.33 -7.35 7.55
C SER A 56 12.26 -8.76 8.16
N PHE A 57 12.00 -9.78 7.35
CA PHE A 57 12.09 -11.18 7.80
C PHE A 57 13.49 -11.54 8.27
N LYS A 58 14.55 -11.09 7.56
CA LYS A 58 15.94 -11.29 7.99
C LYS A 58 16.27 -10.63 9.33
N LYS A 59 15.54 -9.57 9.73
CA LYS A 59 15.64 -8.94 11.05
C LYS A 59 14.73 -9.55 12.12
N GLY A 60 13.99 -10.61 11.80
CA GLY A 60 13.03 -11.23 12.71
C GLY A 60 11.74 -10.43 12.92
N ASN A 61 11.46 -9.42 12.09
CA ASN A 61 10.21 -8.67 12.16
C ASN A 61 9.15 -9.30 11.25
N THR A 62 8.42 -10.29 11.78
CA THR A 62 7.36 -11.01 11.04
C THR A 62 6.26 -10.08 10.56
N PHE A 63 5.82 -9.13 11.39
CA PHE A 63 4.75 -8.19 11.02
C PHE A 63 5.12 -7.37 9.78
N ALA A 64 6.28 -6.71 9.83
CA ALA A 64 6.76 -5.89 8.72
C ALA A 64 7.10 -6.75 7.48
N GLY A 65 7.70 -7.93 7.69
CA GLY A 65 8.00 -8.87 6.61
C GLY A 65 6.75 -9.29 5.85
N THR A 66 5.71 -9.71 6.56
CA THR A 66 4.42 -10.08 5.97
C THR A 66 3.76 -8.87 5.30
N ALA A 67 3.62 -7.75 6.01
CA ALA A 67 2.95 -6.57 5.48
C ALA A 67 3.60 -6.04 4.19
N PHE A 68 4.91 -5.78 4.21
CA PHE A 68 5.60 -5.19 3.06
C PHE A 68 5.70 -6.15 1.88
N THR A 69 5.97 -7.43 2.12
CA THR A 69 6.02 -8.41 1.02
C THR A 69 4.65 -8.54 0.37
N SER A 70 3.58 -8.66 1.16
CA SER A 70 2.22 -8.78 0.65
C SER A 70 1.78 -7.53 -0.12
N TYR A 71 1.95 -6.32 0.41
CA TYR A 71 1.56 -5.11 -0.33
C TYR A 71 2.44 -4.84 -1.55
N GLY A 72 3.69 -5.29 -1.53
CA GLY A 72 4.52 -5.29 -2.73
C GLY A 72 3.92 -6.16 -3.85
N PHE A 73 3.45 -7.36 -3.50
CA PHE A 73 2.72 -8.20 -4.46
C PHE A 73 1.30 -7.71 -4.77
N PHE A 74 0.64 -6.97 -3.88
CA PHE A 74 -0.59 -6.23 -4.22
C PHE A 74 -0.33 -5.28 -5.40
N TRP A 75 0.70 -4.43 -5.30
CA TRP A 75 1.00 -3.48 -6.37
C TRP A 75 1.37 -4.16 -7.69
N LEU A 76 2.23 -5.18 -7.64
CA LEU A 76 2.58 -5.95 -8.85
C LEU A 76 1.36 -6.64 -9.45
N SER A 77 0.51 -7.28 -8.63
CA SER A 77 -0.68 -7.96 -9.12
C SER A 77 -1.72 -6.98 -9.68
N LEU A 78 -1.90 -5.80 -9.06
CA LEU A 78 -2.82 -4.78 -9.55
C LEU A 78 -2.39 -4.25 -10.93
N VAL A 79 -1.10 -3.94 -11.10
CA VAL A 79 -0.57 -3.54 -12.42
C VAL A 79 -0.71 -4.68 -13.43
N THR A 80 -0.48 -5.92 -13.01
CA THR A 80 -0.65 -7.10 -13.86
C THR A 80 -2.09 -7.26 -14.31
N VAL A 81 -3.08 -7.07 -13.42
CA VAL A 81 -4.51 -7.08 -13.76
C VAL A 81 -4.85 -6.07 -14.85
N TRP A 82 -4.22 -4.90 -14.86
CA TRP A 82 -4.45 -3.87 -15.88
C TRP A 82 -3.73 -4.15 -17.20
N LEU A 83 -2.56 -4.78 -17.18
CA LEU A 83 -1.74 -5.01 -18.37
C LEU A 83 -2.07 -6.31 -19.11
N LEU A 84 -2.45 -7.36 -18.38
CA LEU A 84 -2.74 -8.68 -18.95
C LEU A 84 -3.75 -8.69 -20.12
N PRO A 85 -4.85 -7.89 -20.10
CA PRO A 85 -5.77 -7.81 -21.22
C PRO A 85 -5.12 -7.36 -22.53
N GLY A 86 -4.04 -6.58 -22.47
CA GLY A 86 -3.28 -6.16 -23.65
C GLY A 86 -2.54 -7.28 -24.37
N LEU A 87 -2.40 -8.46 -23.77
CA LEU A 87 -1.78 -9.65 -24.38
C LEU A 87 -2.74 -10.46 -25.26
N ASN A 88 -4.03 -10.11 -25.31
CA ASN A 88 -5.05 -10.77 -26.13
C ASN A 88 -5.18 -12.30 -25.93
N MET A 89 -4.95 -12.78 -24.71
CA MET A 89 -5.16 -14.19 -24.35
C MET A 89 -6.59 -14.42 -23.84
N GLU A 90 -7.25 -15.52 -24.25
CA GLU A 90 -8.63 -15.83 -23.81
C GLU A 90 -8.78 -15.92 -22.28
N VAL A 91 -7.76 -16.41 -21.59
CA VAL A 91 -7.76 -16.54 -20.12
C VAL A 91 -7.45 -15.24 -19.37
N ALA A 92 -7.05 -14.18 -20.08
CA ALA A 92 -6.53 -12.94 -19.51
C ALA A 92 -7.33 -11.71 -19.95
N GLN A 93 -8.64 -11.87 -20.16
CA GLN A 93 -9.54 -10.78 -20.55
C GLN A 93 -9.66 -9.70 -19.46
N ALA A 94 -10.21 -8.54 -19.82
CA ALA A 94 -10.45 -7.45 -18.88
C ALA A 94 -11.30 -7.93 -17.70
N THR A 95 -10.81 -7.65 -16.47
CA THR A 95 -11.49 -8.07 -15.25
C THR A 95 -12.79 -7.29 -15.04
N PRO A 96 -13.94 -7.96 -14.86
CA PRO A 96 -15.19 -7.30 -14.51
C PRO A 96 -15.05 -6.46 -13.23
N PRO A 97 -15.65 -5.24 -13.16
CA PRO A 97 -15.51 -4.37 -11.99
C PRO A 97 -15.93 -5.01 -10.68
N ASP A 98 -17.00 -5.80 -10.69
CA ASP A 98 -17.52 -6.53 -9.52
C ASP A 98 -16.53 -7.57 -8.98
N PHE A 99 -15.82 -8.27 -9.86
CA PHE A 99 -14.77 -9.22 -9.46
C PHE A 99 -13.50 -8.51 -8.98
N LEU A 100 -13.14 -7.36 -9.57
CA LEU A 100 -12.08 -6.50 -9.01
C LEU A 100 -12.45 -5.98 -7.61
N GLY A 101 -13.74 -5.73 -7.37
CA GLY A 101 -14.26 -5.39 -6.04
C GLY A 101 -13.99 -6.48 -5.00
N TRP A 102 -14.17 -7.76 -5.36
CA TRP A 102 -13.82 -8.90 -4.50
C TRP A 102 -12.31 -9.03 -4.27
N TYR A 103 -11.50 -8.83 -5.30
CA TYR A 103 -10.04 -8.77 -5.16
C TYR A 103 -9.62 -7.72 -4.11
N LEU A 104 -10.14 -6.50 -4.21
CA LEU A 104 -9.85 -5.43 -3.24
C LEU A 104 -10.43 -5.71 -1.84
N ALA A 105 -11.57 -6.41 -1.75
CA ALA A 105 -12.21 -6.71 -0.47
C ALA A 105 -11.37 -7.71 0.34
N LEU A 106 -10.76 -8.69 -0.32
CA LEU A 106 -9.82 -9.62 0.31
C LEU A 106 -8.58 -8.90 0.84
N TRP A 107 -8.04 -7.93 0.09
CA TRP A 107 -6.98 -7.04 0.60
C TRP A 107 -7.44 -6.22 1.80
N GLY A 108 -8.69 -5.74 1.81
CA GLY A 108 -9.29 -5.08 2.97
C GLY A 108 -9.38 -5.96 4.20
N ILE A 109 -9.83 -7.21 4.06
CA ILE A 109 -9.89 -8.21 5.14
C ILE A 109 -8.49 -8.48 5.69
N PHE A 110 -7.52 -8.75 4.82
CA PHE A 110 -6.11 -8.93 5.21
C PHE A 110 -5.58 -7.71 5.99
N THR A 111 -5.86 -6.51 5.50
CA THR A 111 -5.46 -5.25 6.15
C THR A 111 -6.10 -5.09 7.51
N ALA A 112 -7.37 -5.47 7.68
CA ALA A 112 -8.07 -5.39 8.96
C ALA A 112 -7.40 -6.27 10.04
N PHE A 113 -6.96 -7.48 9.68
CA PHE A 113 -6.18 -8.33 10.59
C PHE A 113 -4.83 -7.72 10.92
N LEU A 114 -4.13 -7.14 9.94
CA LEU A 114 -2.87 -6.42 10.20
C LEU A 114 -3.09 -5.19 11.08
N TRP A 115 -4.21 -4.48 10.93
CA TRP A 115 -4.59 -3.37 11.80
C TRP A 115 -4.71 -3.82 13.26
N VAL A 116 -5.37 -4.94 13.54
CA VAL A 116 -5.39 -5.52 14.90
C VAL A 116 -3.97 -5.82 15.39
N GLY A 117 -3.09 -6.32 14.51
CA GLY A 117 -1.67 -6.54 14.79
C GLY A 117 -0.87 -5.26 15.12
N THR A 118 -1.40 -4.08 14.85
CA THR A 118 -0.76 -2.79 15.23
C THR A 118 -1.10 -2.34 16.65
N PHE A 119 -1.97 -3.03 17.39
CA PHE A 119 -2.29 -2.67 18.77
C PHE A 119 -1.06 -2.77 19.66
N GLY A 120 -0.83 -1.73 20.48
CA GLY A 120 0.40 -1.57 21.25
C GLY A 120 1.61 -1.04 20.46
N LYS A 121 1.47 -0.77 19.15
CA LYS A 121 2.46 -0.05 18.33
C LYS A 121 2.17 1.45 18.29
N SER A 122 2.95 2.18 17.50
CA SER A 122 2.80 3.63 17.31
C SER A 122 1.38 3.99 16.84
N LYS A 123 0.89 5.17 17.22
CA LYS A 123 -0.48 5.60 16.89
C LYS A 123 -0.59 5.95 15.41
N VAL A 124 0.50 6.42 14.81
CA VAL A 124 0.58 6.65 13.37
C VAL A 124 0.49 5.33 12.60
N GLN A 125 1.17 4.27 13.05
CA GLN A 125 1.07 2.96 12.40
C GLN A 125 -0.35 2.38 12.50
N GLN A 126 -1.01 2.51 13.65
CA GLN A 126 -2.42 2.14 13.81
C GLN A 126 -3.31 2.89 12.81
N PHE A 127 -3.07 4.20 12.63
CA PHE A 127 -3.81 5.02 11.69
C PHE A 127 -3.57 4.63 10.22
N VAL A 128 -2.33 4.33 9.83
CA VAL A 128 -1.99 3.85 8.48
C VAL A 128 -2.82 2.60 8.14
N PHE A 129 -2.81 1.59 9.01
CA PHE A 129 -3.53 0.35 8.74
C PHE A 129 -5.05 0.48 8.84
N LEU A 130 -5.57 1.32 9.73
CA LEU A 130 -7.00 1.63 9.79
C LEU A 130 -7.48 2.33 8.52
N SER A 131 -6.79 3.39 8.13
CA SER A 131 -7.14 4.17 6.94
C SER A 131 -6.99 3.35 5.66
N LEU A 132 -6.00 2.47 5.57
CA LEU A 132 -5.85 1.51 4.47
C LEU A 132 -6.99 0.48 4.45
N THR A 133 -7.43 -0.01 5.62
CA THR A 133 -8.57 -0.94 5.71
C THR A 133 -9.83 -0.28 5.14
N ILE A 134 -10.11 0.95 5.57
CA ILE A 134 -11.25 1.74 5.09
C ILE A 134 -11.11 2.00 3.59
N LEU A 135 -9.92 2.36 3.11
CA LEU A 135 -9.65 2.59 1.69
C LEU A 135 -10.04 1.37 0.84
N PHE A 136 -9.55 0.18 1.19
CA PHE A 136 -9.85 -1.04 0.43
C PHE A 136 -11.35 -1.32 0.37
N PHE A 137 -12.05 -1.24 1.50
CA PHE A 137 -13.48 -1.47 1.52
C PHE A 137 -14.27 -0.41 0.75
N LEU A 138 -13.88 0.87 0.82
CA LEU A 138 -14.52 1.91 0.02
C LEU A 138 -14.31 1.69 -1.49
N LEU A 139 -13.11 1.29 -1.91
CA LEU A 139 -12.85 0.95 -3.31
C LEU A 139 -13.71 -0.24 -3.76
N SER A 140 -13.77 -1.32 -2.97
CA SER A 140 -14.63 -2.47 -3.25
C SER A 140 -16.10 -2.09 -3.38
N ILE A 141 -16.63 -1.34 -2.41
CA ILE A 141 -18.02 -0.87 -2.42
C ILE A 141 -18.28 0.01 -3.65
N SER A 142 -17.34 0.88 -4.02
CA SER A 142 -17.47 1.72 -5.20
C SER A 142 -17.60 0.91 -6.50
N LEU A 143 -16.86 -0.21 -6.60
CA LEU A 143 -16.90 -1.10 -7.75
C LEU A 143 -18.20 -1.92 -7.82
N TRP A 144 -18.67 -2.45 -6.68
CA TRP A 144 -19.93 -3.21 -6.63
C TRP A 144 -21.16 -2.35 -6.87
N THR A 145 -21.13 -1.09 -6.44
CA THR A 145 -22.27 -0.16 -6.59
C THR A 145 -22.19 0.69 -7.86
N GLY A 146 -21.03 0.74 -8.52
CA GLY A 146 -20.76 1.71 -9.60
C GLY A 146 -20.79 3.17 -9.14
N ASN A 147 -20.75 3.44 -7.83
CA ASN A 147 -20.94 4.79 -7.30
C ASN A 147 -19.66 5.62 -7.37
N GLY A 148 -19.59 6.53 -8.34
CA GLY A 148 -18.46 7.44 -8.53
C GLY A 148 -18.18 8.38 -7.36
N THR A 149 -19.17 8.72 -6.53
CA THR A 149 -18.98 9.51 -5.32
C THR A 149 -18.22 8.73 -4.26
N ILE A 150 -18.59 7.46 -4.03
CA ILE A 150 -17.86 6.57 -3.10
C ILE A 150 -16.43 6.38 -3.59
N HIS A 151 -16.24 6.22 -4.91
CA HIS A 151 -14.90 6.10 -5.50
C HIS A 151 -14.01 7.32 -5.21
N LYS A 152 -14.54 8.53 -5.36
CA LYS A 152 -13.81 9.77 -5.04
C LYS A 152 -13.51 9.90 -3.55
N ILE A 153 -14.45 9.51 -2.68
CA ILE A 153 -14.23 9.48 -1.22
C ILE A 153 -13.10 8.49 -0.89
N ALA A 154 -13.09 7.32 -1.51
CA ALA A 154 -12.00 6.35 -1.38
C ALA A 154 -10.66 7.00 -1.77
N GLY A 155 -10.61 7.73 -2.89
CA GLY A 155 -9.45 8.51 -3.30
C GLY A 155 -8.97 9.50 -2.22
N VAL A 156 -9.85 10.28 -1.60
CA VAL A 156 -9.46 11.19 -0.52
C VAL A 156 -8.87 10.42 0.68
N VAL A 157 -9.52 9.33 1.10
CA VAL A 157 -9.03 8.46 2.17
C VAL A 157 -7.65 7.88 1.82
N GLY A 158 -7.43 7.50 0.57
CA GLY A 158 -6.16 6.93 0.13
C GLY A 158 -5.02 7.94 0.09
N VAL A 159 -5.28 9.20 -0.28
CA VAL A 159 -4.27 10.27 -0.15
C VAL A 159 -3.89 10.48 1.32
N ILE A 160 -4.86 10.49 2.23
CA ILE A 160 -4.62 10.60 3.68
C ILE A 160 -3.82 9.40 4.19
N CYS A 161 -4.21 8.18 3.82
CA CYS A 161 -3.51 6.94 4.14
C CYS A 161 -2.04 6.98 3.70
N GLY A 162 -1.79 7.25 2.42
CA GLY A 162 -0.44 7.33 1.88
C GLY A 162 0.38 8.44 2.53
N SER A 163 -0.22 9.60 2.82
CA SER A 163 0.47 10.71 3.51
C SER A 163 0.87 10.33 4.94
N SER A 164 0.02 9.60 5.67
CA SER A 164 0.35 9.11 7.01
C SER A 164 1.47 8.07 7.02
N ALA A 165 1.52 7.22 5.99
CA ALA A 165 2.61 6.25 5.82
C ALA A 165 3.93 6.94 5.43
N PHE A 166 3.87 7.97 4.59
CA PHE A 166 5.02 8.82 4.27
C PHE A 166 5.59 9.45 5.55
N TYR A 167 4.71 10.03 6.38
CA TYR A 167 5.09 10.63 7.65
C TYR A 167 5.78 9.61 8.57
N LEU A 168 5.19 8.41 8.75
CA LEU A 168 5.78 7.34 9.56
C LEU A 168 7.17 6.95 9.04
N ALA A 169 7.31 6.77 7.72
CA ALA A 169 8.58 6.39 7.10
C ALA A 169 9.68 7.42 7.38
N MET A 170 9.37 8.70 7.22
CA MET A 170 10.34 9.78 7.46
C MET A 170 10.63 9.94 8.95
N ALA A 171 9.64 9.75 9.82
CA ALA A 171 9.83 9.78 11.27
C ALA A 171 10.80 8.67 11.72
N GLU A 172 10.60 7.43 11.28
CA GLU A 172 11.51 6.32 11.58
C GLU A 172 12.90 6.52 10.99
N LEU A 173 13.01 6.97 9.74
CA LEU A 173 14.30 7.23 9.10
C LEU A 173 15.09 8.32 9.84
N LEU A 174 14.44 9.43 10.19
CA LEU A 174 15.08 10.54 10.89
C LEU A 174 15.48 10.14 12.31
N GLU A 175 14.66 9.35 13.01
CA GLU A 175 15.01 8.83 14.34
C GLU A 175 16.27 7.95 14.29
N GLU A 176 16.37 7.07 13.29
CA GLU A 176 17.54 6.20 13.13
C GLU A 176 18.79 6.97 12.74
N VAL A 177 18.70 7.91 11.78
CA VAL A 177 19.85 8.71 11.32
C VAL A 177 20.33 9.70 12.40
N LYS A 178 19.42 10.28 13.19
CA LYS A 178 19.77 11.25 14.23
C LYS A 178 20.04 10.61 15.60
N GLY A 179 19.77 9.32 15.77
CA GLY A 179 19.90 8.61 17.04
C GLY A 179 18.99 9.13 18.15
N LYS A 180 17.94 9.87 17.79
CA LYS A 180 16.95 10.44 18.73
C LYS A 180 15.63 10.70 18.01
N ARG A 181 14.53 10.63 18.75
CA ARG A 181 13.20 10.94 18.23
C ARG A 181 13.08 12.40 17.81
N VAL A 182 12.82 12.64 16.52
CA VAL A 182 12.66 13.99 15.93
C VAL A 182 11.19 14.31 15.66
N LEU A 183 10.42 13.34 15.16
CA LEU A 183 9.00 13.47 14.87
C LEU A 183 8.20 12.57 15.83
N PRO A 184 7.02 12.99 16.33
CA PRO A 184 6.17 12.16 17.16
C PRO A 184 5.41 11.13 16.32
N TYR A 185 5.41 9.85 16.70
CA TYR A 185 4.64 8.81 16.01
C TYR A 185 4.06 7.71 16.91
#